data_AF-A0AAV8Y9J9-F1
#
_entry.id   AF-A0AAV8Y9J9-F1
#
_cell.length_a   1.000
_cell.length_b   1.000
_cell.length_c   1.000
_cell.angle_alpha   90.00
_cell.angle_beta   90.00
_cell.angle_gamma   90.00
#
_symmetry.space_group_name_H-M   'P 1'
#
loop_
_entity.id
_entity.type
_entity.pdbx_description
1 polymer ?
#
loop_
_entity_poly.entity_id
_entity_poly.type
_entity_poly.pdbx_seq_one_letter_code
_entity_poly.pdbx_strand_id
1 'polypeptide(L)'
;MIRKSKKPLQQVINRVIEGSLLINKQEVELGAVYAQEHFEGPLLPNCRSPQYKELKLPKCTIKLNSGDCYIRMLNHVIVKVRNIVTCLNQKVIIGQEILEKQPFFLHTM
;
A
#
# COMPACT_ATOMS: atom_id res chain seq x y z
N MET A 1 7.09 8.15 13.66
CA MET A 1 6.70 9.12 12.61
C MET A 1 6.81 10.53 13.17
N ILE A 2 7.94 11.20 12.96
CA ILE A 2 8.11 12.61 13.32
C ILE A 2 7.57 13.42 12.14
N ARG A 3 6.40 14.04 12.31
CA ARG A 3 5.81 14.97 11.34
C ARG A 3 6.74 16.18 11.24
N LYS A 4 7.64 16.22 10.25
CA LYS A 4 8.41 17.45 9.99
C LYS A 4 7.44 18.47 9.41
N SER A 5 7.04 19.44 10.23
CA SER A 5 6.10 20.53 9.93
C SER A 5 6.51 21.46 8.79
N LYS A 6 7.65 21.20 8.14
CA LYS A 6 8.30 22.17 7.27
C LYS A 6 7.71 22.28 5.86
N LYS A 7 6.77 21.42 5.44
CA LYS A 7 6.25 21.43 4.04
C LYS A 7 4.77 21.02 3.89
N PRO A 8 3.82 21.70 4.58
CA PRO A 8 2.39 21.33 4.53
C PRO A 8 1.81 21.46 3.11
N LEU A 9 2.18 22.49 2.36
CA LEU A 9 1.66 22.73 1.01
C LEU A 9 2.09 21.63 0.02
N GLN A 10 3.35 21.18 0.11
CA GLN A 10 3.84 20.09 -0.74
C GLN A 10 3.10 18.78 -0.48
N GLN A 11 2.70 18.53 0.78
CA GLN A 11 1.87 17.36 1.12
C GLN A 11 0.46 17.46 0.53
N VAL A 12 -0.15 18.65 0.52
CA VAL A 12 -1.47 18.86 -0.10
C VAL A 12 -1.39 18.66 -1.61
N ILE A 13 -0.39 19.26 -2.27
CA ILE A 13 -0.18 19.13 -3.71
C ILE A 13 0.01 17.66 -4.09
N ASN A 14 0.85 16.91 -3.37
CA ASN A 14 1.06 15.49 -3.63
C ASN A 14 -0.25 14.69 -3.51
N ARG A 15 -1.08 14.96 -2.49
CA ARG A 15 -2.38 14.29 -2.32
C ARG A 15 -3.36 14.57 -3.46
N VAL A 16 -3.39 15.81 -3.95
CA VAL A 16 -4.26 16.18 -5.09
C VAL A 16 -3.82 15.46 -6.36
N ILE A 17 -2.51 15.38 -6.60
CA ILE A 17 -1.94 14.64 -7.74
C ILE A 17 -2.21 13.13 -7.62
N GLU A 18 -2.04 12.55 -6.43
CA GLU A 18 -2.36 11.14 -6.17
C GLU A 18 -3.85 10.84 -6.45
N GLY A 19 -4.74 11.76 -6.10
CA GLY A 19 -6.17 11.63 -6.35
C GLY A 19 -6.56 11.68 -7.84
N SER A 20 -5.89 12.51 -8.64
CA SER A 20 -6.21 12.70 -10.06
C SER A 20 -5.68 11.59 -10.97
N LEU A 21 -4.58 10.93 -10.59
CA LEU A 21 -3.98 9.84 -11.37
C LEU A 21 -4.79 8.53 -11.39
N LEU A 22 -5.85 8.43 -10.57
CA LEU A 22 -6.69 7.23 -10.45
C LEU A 22 -7.76 7.09 -11.56
N ILE A 23 -7.88 8.05 -12.47
CA ILE A 23 -8.97 8.08 -13.48
C ILE A 23 -8.60 7.38 -14.80
N ASN A 24 -7.32 7.07 -15.06
CA ASN A 24 -6.95 6.40 -16.32
C ASN A 24 -6.88 4.88 -16.17
N LYS A 25 -7.99 4.21 -16.50
CA LYS A 25 -8.02 2.78 -16.87
C LYS A 25 -7.31 2.61 -18.22
N GLN A 26 -5.98 2.55 -18.21
CA GLN A 26 -5.25 1.84 -19.23
C GLN A 26 -4.86 0.48 -18.65
N GLU A 27 -5.27 -0.60 -19.32
CA GLU A 27 -4.68 -1.91 -19.13
C GLU A 27 -3.23 -1.83 -19.62
N VAL A 28 -2.33 -1.49 -18.69
CA VAL A 28 -0.90 -1.56 -18.91
C VAL A 28 -0.51 -3.01 -18.63
N GLU A 29 0.05 -3.71 -19.62
CA GLU A 29 0.80 -4.95 -19.37
C GLU A 29 1.81 -4.65 -18.26
N LEU A 30 1.50 -5.18 -17.07
CA LEU A 30 2.18 -4.82 -15.84
C LEU A 30 3.61 -5.39 -15.89
N GLY A 31 4.58 -4.53 -16.19
CA GLY A 31 5.99 -4.73 -15.85
C GLY A 31 6.21 -4.72 -14.33
N ALA A 32 5.45 -5.54 -13.61
CA ALA A 32 5.52 -5.69 -12.17
C ALA A 32 6.77 -6.50 -11.81
N VAL A 33 7.70 -5.86 -11.11
CA VAL A 33 8.93 -6.51 -10.64
C VAL A 33 8.81 -6.78 -9.16
N TYR A 34 8.91 -8.06 -8.80
CA TYR A 34 8.97 -8.53 -7.42
C TYR A 34 10.43 -8.59 -6.99
N ALA A 35 10.79 -7.85 -5.95
CA ALA A 35 12.16 -7.70 -5.49
C ALA A 35 12.28 -7.94 -3.98
N GLN A 36 13.51 -8.24 -3.54
CA GLN A 36 13.88 -8.49 -2.15
C GLN A 36 13.08 -9.63 -1.51
N GLU A 37 13.62 -10.84 -1.55
CA GLU A 37 12.94 -11.99 -0.95
C GLU A 37 12.62 -11.79 0.53
N HIS A 38 11.47 -12.31 0.92
CA HIS A 38 10.95 -12.26 2.27
C HIS A 38 10.83 -13.67 2.83
N PHE A 39 11.51 -13.94 3.94
CA PHE A 39 11.53 -15.29 4.55
C PHE A 39 10.68 -15.39 5.82
N GLU A 40 10.31 -14.25 6.40
CA GLU A 40 9.63 -14.16 7.71
C GLU A 40 8.28 -13.45 7.61
N GLY A 41 7.72 -13.36 6.39
CA GLY A 41 6.43 -12.72 6.16
C GLY A 41 5.27 -13.57 6.66
N PRO A 42 4.16 -12.96 7.08
CA PRO A 42 2.96 -13.71 7.44
C PRO A 42 2.41 -14.45 6.22
N LEU A 43 2.05 -15.71 6.41
CA LEU A 43 1.47 -16.58 5.38
C LEU A 43 0.03 -16.94 5.74
N LEU A 44 -0.85 -16.87 4.74
CA LEU A 44 -2.20 -17.43 4.84
C LEU A 44 -2.19 -18.90 4.38
N PRO A 45 -3.23 -19.70 4.70
CA PRO A 45 -3.38 -21.03 4.14
C PRO A 45 -3.29 -21.01 2.61
N ASN A 46 -2.61 -21.99 2.02
CA ASN A 46 -2.37 -22.11 0.57
C ASN A 46 -1.44 -21.06 -0.06
N CYS A 47 -0.79 -20.23 0.76
CA CYS A 47 0.26 -19.32 0.33
C CYS A 47 1.63 -19.91 0.63
N ARG A 48 2.54 -19.84 -0.33
CA ARG A 48 3.88 -20.43 -0.24
C ARG A 48 4.94 -19.49 -0.81
N SER A 49 6.20 -19.78 -0.51
CA SER A 49 7.33 -19.15 -1.16
C SER A 49 7.25 -19.29 -2.69
N PRO A 50 7.75 -18.30 -3.46
CA PRO A 50 8.52 -17.14 -3.01
C PRO A 50 7.64 -15.99 -2.47
N GLN A 51 8.18 -15.27 -1.49
CA GLN A 51 7.60 -14.06 -0.91
C GLN A 51 8.56 -12.88 -1.10
N TYR A 52 8.06 -11.65 -1.07
CA TYR A 52 8.83 -10.44 -1.41
C TYR A 52 8.52 -9.27 -0.48
N LYS A 53 9.51 -8.40 -0.29
CA LYS A 53 9.40 -7.16 0.49
C LYS A 53 9.08 -5.95 -0.38
N GLU A 54 9.26 -6.07 -1.69
CA GLU A 54 9.10 -4.97 -2.64
C GLU A 54 8.35 -5.42 -3.90
N LEU A 55 7.33 -4.63 -4.28
CA LEU A 55 6.63 -4.73 -5.56
C LEU A 55 6.79 -3.40 -6.29
N LYS A 56 7.52 -3.43 -7.41
CA LYS A 56 7.74 -2.27 -8.28
C LYS A 56 6.73 -2.32 -9.41
N LEU A 57 5.89 -1.32 -9.49
CA LEU A 57 4.95 -1.07 -10.58
C LEU A 57 5.47 0.11 -11.42
N PRO A 58 5.02 0.28 -12.67
CA PRO A 58 5.49 1.36 -13.52
C PRO A 58 5.34 2.77 -12.92
N LYS A 59 4.30 2.98 -12.10
CA LYS A 59 3.95 4.30 -11.53
C LYS A 59 4.21 4.43 -10.03
N CYS A 60 4.44 3.33 -9.32
CA CYS A 60 4.63 3.36 -7.87
C CYS A 60 5.39 2.12 -7.39
N THR A 61 5.89 2.17 -6.16
CA THR A 61 6.58 1.04 -5.53
C THR A 61 6.00 0.81 -4.15
N ILE A 62 5.66 -0.44 -3.86
CA ILE A 62 5.17 -0.87 -2.55
C ILE A 62 6.33 -1.52 -1.82
N LYS A 63 6.68 -1.00 -0.64
CA LYS A 63 7.76 -1.52 0.22
C LYS A 63 7.23 -1.80 1.61
N LEU A 64 7.46 -2.99 2.15
CA LEU A 64 6.93 -3.39 3.47
C LEU A 64 7.49 -2.55 4.64
N ASN A 65 8.71 -2.02 4.51
CA ASN A 65 9.43 -1.35 5.59
C ASN A 65 9.40 0.19 5.52
N SER A 66 8.59 0.78 4.63
CA SER A 66 8.49 2.24 4.47
C SER A 66 7.07 2.76 4.70
N GLY A 67 6.87 4.07 4.53
CA GLY A 67 5.52 4.65 4.44
C GLY A 67 4.73 4.18 3.22
N ASP A 68 5.38 3.50 2.27
CA ASP A 68 4.79 3.00 1.03
C ASP A 68 4.12 1.61 1.20
N CYS A 69 4.02 1.13 2.43
CA CYS A 69 3.31 -0.12 2.75
C CYS A 69 1.80 0.05 2.90
N TYR A 70 1.22 1.21 2.57
CA TYR A 70 -0.22 1.44 2.67
C TYR A 70 -0.80 1.66 1.28
N ILE A 71 -1.87 0.94 0.98
CA ILE A 71 -2.61 1.06 -0.28
C ILE A 71 -4.07 1.36 -0.01
N ARG A 72 -4.67 2.19 -0.86
CA ARG A 72 -6.11 2.44 -0.86
C ARG A 72 -6.76 1.54 -1.89
N MET A 73 -7.69 0.71 -1.45
CA MET A 73 -8.49 -0.17 -2.28
C MET A 73 -9.61 0.62 -2.99
N LEU A 74 -10.24 0.03 -4.01
CA LEU A 74 -11.34 0.67 -4.76
C LEU A 74 -12.56 0.97 -3.87
N ASN A 75 -12.78 0.18 -2.81
CA ASN A 75 -13.81 0.42 -1.81
C ASN A 75 -13.40 1.47 -0.74
N HIS A 76 -12.37 2.27 -1.01
CA HIS A 76 -11.80 3.28 -0.12
C HIS A 76 -11.17 2.77 1.18
N VAL A 77 -11.13 1.45 1.41
CA VAL A 77 -10.46 0.85 2.56
C VAL A 77 -8.95 1.03 2.44
N ILE A 78 -8.31 1.42 3.54
CA ILE A 78 -6.84 1.49 3.63
C ILE A 78 -6.32 0.18 4.18
N VAL A 79 -5.41 -0.44 3.44
CA VAL A 79 -4.78 -1.70 3.81
C VAL A 79 -3.29 -1.48 3.99
N LYS A 80 -2.77 -1.92 5.14
CA LYS A 80 -1.34 -2.06 5.37
C LYS A 80 -0.85 -3.37 4.78
N VAL A 81 -0.02 -3.30 3.75
CA VAL A 81 0.65 -4.44 3.16
C VAL A 81 1.62 -5.06 4.16
N ARG A 82 1.47 -6.37 4.40
CA ARG A 82 2.29 -7.16 5.32
C ARG A 82 3.16 -8.17 4.60
N ASN A 83 2.73 -8.62 3.42
CA ASN A 83 3.50 -9.56 2.61
C ASN A 83 3.08 -9.52 1.14
N ILE A 84 3.99 -9.92 0.25
CA ILE A 84 3.72 -10.16 -1.17
C ILE A 84 4.13 -11.60 -1.44
N VAL A 85 3.20 -12.47 -1.82
CA VAL A 85 3.41 -13.93 -1.82
C VAL A 85 2.75 -14.58 -3.03
N THR A 86 3.10 -15.82 -3.32
CA THR A 86 2.44 -16.64 -4.33
C THR A 86 1.42 -17.57 -3.67
N CYS A 87 0.14 -17.50 -4.05
CA CYS A 87 -0.90 -18.44 -3.62
C CYS A 87 -1.62 -18.96 -4.86
N LEU A 88 -1.81 -20.28 -4.97
CA LEU A 88 -2.43 -20.93 -6.13
C LEU A 88 -1.85 -20.46 -7.49
N ASN A 89 -0.52 -20.37 -7.58
CA ASN A 89 0.23 -19.87 -8.74
C ASN A 89 -0.04 -18.40 -9.14
N GLN A 90 -0.69 -17.62 -8.29
CA GLN A 90 -0.93 -16.20 -8.49
C GLN A 90 -0.18 -15.37 -7.43
N LYS A 91 0.34 -14.22 -7.86
CA LYS A 91 0.95 -13.25 -6.93
C LYS A 91 -0.16 -12.48 -6.23
N VAL A 92 -0.15 -12.52 -4.91
CA VAL A 92 -1.14 -11.83 -4.07
C VAL A 92 -0.46 -11.01 -3.00
N ILE A 93 -1.19 -10.02 -2.51
CA ILE A 93 -0.77 -9.15 -1.42
C ILE A 93 -1.53 -9.59 -0.16
N ILE A 94 -0.80 -9.92 0.90
CA ILE A 94 -1.39 -10.10 2.23
C ILE A 94 -1.32 -8.74 2.93
N GLY A 95 -2.47 -8.25 3.36
CA GLY A 95 -2.58 -6.95 4.03
C GLY A 95 -3.51 -6.99 5.24
N GLN A 96 -3.39 -5.97 6.06
CA GLN A 96 -4.22 -5.73 7.23
C GLN A 96 -5.03 -4.46 7.03
N GLU A 97 -6.35 -4.57 7.08
CA GLU A 97 -7.27 -3.43 7.03
C GLU A 97 -7.06 -2.50 8.23
N ILE A 98 -7.14 -1.19 7.99
CA ILE A 98 -7.06 -0.14 9.00
C ILE A 98 -8.43 0.47 9.16
N LEU A 99 -8.97 0.36 10.37
CA LEU A 99 -10.26 0.96 10.72
C LEU A 99 -10.12 2.47 10.90
N GLU A 100 -11.05 3.21 10.31
CA GLU A 100 -11.21 4.62 10.60
C GLU A 100 -11.66 4.80 12.05
N LYS A 101 -11.01 5.70 12.76
CA LYS A 101 -11.37 6.03 14.14
C LYS A 101 -11.94 7.44 14.18
N GLN A 102 -13.15 7.57 14.70
CA GLN A 102 -13.75 8.86 14.98
C GLN A 102 -13.23 9.40 16.32
N PRO A 103 -12.99 10.72 16.44
CA PRO A 103 -12.64 11.33 17.71
C PRO A 103 -13.78 11.11 18.71
N PHE A 104 -13.45 10.60 19.90
CA PHE A 104 -14.44 10.33 20.94
C PHE A 104 -15.00 11.61 21.57
N PHE A 105 -14.21 12.69 21.55
CA PHE A 105 -14.63 14.01 22.02
C PHE A 105 -14.66 14.98 20.85
N LEU A 106 -15.85 15.47 20.51
CA LEU A 106 -16.01 16.65 19.67
C LEU A 106 -15.87 17.85 20.61
N HIS A 107 -14.82 18.64 20.43
CA HIS A 107 -14.70 19.91 21.14
C HIS A 107 -15.69 20.88 20.48
N THR A 108 -16.91 20.96 21.00
CA THR A 108 -17.84 22.04 20.71
C THR A 108 -17.29 23.30 21.37
N MET A 109 -16.77 24.22 20.56
CA MET A 109 -16.63 25.63 20.93
C MET A 109 -17.81 26.41 20.34
#